data_AF-A0A353VWJ1-F1
#
_entry.id   AF-A0A353VWJ1-F1
#
_cell.length_a   1.000
_cell.length_b   1.000
_cell.length_c   1.000
_cell.angle_alpha   90.00
_cell.angle_beta   90.00
_cell.angle_gamma   90.00
#
_symmetry.space_group_name_H-M   'P 1'
#
loop_
_entity.id
_entity.type
_entity.pdbx_description
1 polymer ?
#
loop_
_entity_poly.entity_id
_entity_poly.type
_entity_poly.pdbx_seq_one_letter_code
_entity_poly.pdbx_strand_id
1 'polypeptide(L)'
;MMSKIYKSLYILILLTLFVSVEAVDEFVIEDIRVEGLKRITPGTVFNYLPMKVGDKFNDSISSDAVRALFKTGFFDDVKVEKDGNDLVLIFKERPAIGTISITGNEDVKSDELLDNLKQIGFAEGRVFLQAQLDMVEAEMQRQYYSFGKYAAEITSTVTPLDNNRVAIKIDVSEGIVAKIKKINIVGNSIFDEEDLLKVFNLSTSTMFSFFSKNDQYSKQKLSGDLESLRTFYLDRGYLNFAIDSTQVTITPDKKGIYITINVTEGEIYKVSDVKLGGDLTIPQDDLLKLITIKPGELFSRKKVTGTTKNITDRLGEEG
;
A
#
# COMPACT_ATOMS: atom_id res chain seq x y z
N MET A 1 -61.39 -33.20 -38.85
CA MET A 1 -60.76 -31.93 -39.27
C MET A 1 -60.98 -30.83 -38.20
N MET A 2 -60.70 -31.11 -36.92
CA MET A 2 -61.02 -30.22 -35.78
C MET A 2 -59.92 -30.17 -34.70
N SER A 3 -58.69 -30.61 -35.01
CA SER A 3 -57.57 -30.66 -34.04
C SER A 3 -56.45 -29.65 -34.33
N LYS A 4 -56.38 -29.10 -35.55
CA LYS A 4 -55.34 -28.12 -35.93
C LYS A 4 -55.68 -26.66 -35.62
N ILE A 5 -56.94 -26.35 -35.28
CA ILE A 5 -57.40 -24.97 -35.04
C ILE A 5 -57.01 -24.48 -33.62
N TYR A 6 -56.96 -25.38 -32.63
CA TYR A 6 -56.63 -25.00 -31.24
C TYR A 6 -55.13 -24.79 -30.99
N LYS A 7 -54.25 -25.43 -31.76
CA LYS A 7 -52.79 -25.18 -31.67
C LYS A 7 -52.37 -23.84 -32.29
N SER A 8 -53.14 -23.33 -33.26
CA SER A 8 -52.88 -22.00 -33.84
C SER A 8 -53.37 -20.85 -32.95
N LEU A 9 -54.31 -21.12 -32.05
CA LEU A 9 -54.87 -20.11 -31.14
C LEU A 9 -53.96 -19.83 -29.92
N TYR A 10 -53.21 -20.85 -29.46
CA TYR A 10 -52.23 -20.67 -28.38
C TYR A 10 -50.96 -19.93 -28.81
N ILE A 11 -50.57 -20.00 -30.08
CA ILE A 11 -49.41 -19.25 -30.61
C ILE A 11 -49.75 -17.77 -30.84
N LEU A 12 -51.02 -17.41 -31.04
CA LEU A 12 -51.44 -16.02 -31.21
C LEU A 12 -51.68 -15.29 -29.88
N ILE A 13 -51.95 -16.01 -28.79
CA ILE A 13 -52.10 -15.44 -27.43
C ILE A 13 -50.75 -15.26 -26.72
N LEU A 14 -49.67 -15.88 -27.21
CA LEU A 14 -48.33 -15.74 -26.65
C LEU A 14 -47.53 -14.55 -27.25
N LEU A 15 -48.14 -13.72 -28.11
CA LEU A 15 -47.46 -12.62 -28.80
C LEU A 15 -47.84 -11.21 -28.29
N THR A 16 -48.62 -11.09 -27.21
CA THR A 16 -49.06 -9.79 -26.67
C THR A 16 -48.86 -9.62 -25.17
N LEU A 17 -47.87 -10.29 -24.59
CA LEU A 17 -47.26 -9.82 -23.34
C LEU A 17 -46.12 -8.85 -23.69
N PHE A 18 -46.50 -7.71 -24.27
CA PHE A 18 -45.68 -6.52 -24.15
C PHE A 18 -45.71 -6.16 -22.67
N VAL A 19 -44.62 -6.48 -21.97
CA VAL A 19 -44.33 -5.83 -20.69
C VAL A 19 -44.15 -4.36 -21.05
N SER A 20 -45.16 -3.54 -20.72
CA SER A 20 -44.99 -2.09 -20.69
C SER A 20 -43.87 -1.82 -19.70
N VAL A 21 -42.68 -1.53 -20.23
CA VAL A 21 -41.66 -0.85 -19.45
C VAL A 21 -42.23 0.54 -19.22
N GLU A 22 -42.74 0.80 -18.03
CA GLU A 22 -43.11 2.16 -17.63
C GLU A 22 -41.83 2.98 -17.62
N ALA A 23 -41.52 3.61 -18.75
CA ALA A 23 -40.58 4.71 -18.80
C ALA A 23 -41.20 5.84 -17.97
N VAL A 24 -40.43 6.38 -17.02
CA VAL A 24 -40.87 7.56 -16.26
C VAL A 24 -41.19 8.66 -17.27
N ASP A 25 -42.45 9.10 -17.29
CA ASP A 25 -42.90 10.19 -18.15
C ASP A 25 -42.00 11.41 -17.94
N GLU A 26 -41.38 11.87 -19.03
CA GLU A 26 -40.59 13.10 -19.03
C GLU A 26 -41.46 14.24 -18.50
N PHE A 27 -41.00 14.91 -17.44
CA PHE A 27 -41.70 16.07 -16.89
C PHE A 27 -40.74 17.23 -16.70
N VAL A 28 -41.29 18.43 -16.54
CA VAL A 28 -40.52 19.64 -16.27
C VAL A 28 -40.52 19.88 -14.77
N ILE A 29 -39.33 20.12 -14.21
CA ILE A 29 -39.15 20.29 -12.77
C ILE A 29 -39.68 21.66 -12.36
N GLU A 30 -40.67 21.68 -11.47
CA GLU A 30 -41.25 22.93 -10.95
C GLU A 30 -40.55 23.41 -9.67
N ASP A 31 -40.17 22.49 -8.78
CA ASP A 31 -39.39 22.78 -7.58
C ASP A 31 -38.44 21.62 -7.21
N ILE A 32 -37.39 21.92 -6.44
CA ILE A 32 -36.47 20.91 -5.88
C ILE A 32 -36.36 21.11 -4.37
N ARG A 33 -36.92 20.16 -3.63
CA ARG A 33 -36.85 20.10 -2.16
C ARG A 33 -35.73 19.17 -1.72
N VAL A 34 -35.10 19.52 -0.60
CA VAL A 34 -33.96 18.79 -0.04
C VAL A 34 -34.25 18.42 1.41
N GLU A 35 -34.10 17.14 1.73
CA GLU A 35 -34.37 16.57 3.05
C GLU A 35 -33.19 15.75 3.59
N GLY A 36 -33.10 15.62 4.92
CA GLY A 36 -32.08 14.78 5.57
C GLY A 36 -30.70 15.41 5.73
N LEU A 37 -30.52 16.67 5.29
CA LEU A 37 -29.32 17.44 5.58
C LEU A 37 -29.24 17.82 7.07
N LYS A 38 -28.03 17.79 7.61
CA LYS A 38 -27.71 18.14 9.00
C LYS A 38 -26.61 19.19 9.04
N ARG A 39 -25.46 18.91 8.41
CA ARG A 39 -24.29 19.80 8.41
C ARG A 39 -24.10 20.53 7.10
N ILE A 40 -24.56 19.93 6.00
CA ILE A 40 -24.37 20.47 4.66
C ILE A 40 -25.50 21.45 4.37
N THR A 41 -25.16 22.57 3.76
CA THR A 41 -26.18 23.55 3.37
C THR A 41 -26.86 23.13 2.06
N PRO A 42 -28.17 23.39 1.87
CA PRO A 42 -28.85 23.10 0.60
C PRO A 42 -28.17 23.75 -0.61
N GLY A 43 -27.62 24.96 -0.46
CA GLY A 43 -26.86 25.64 -1.52
C GLY A 43 -25.65 24.85 -2.03
N THR A 44 -24.99 24.08 -1.15
CA THR A 44 -23.92 23.16 -1.56
C THR A 44 -24.45 22.05 -2.47
N VAL A 45 -25.61 21.47 -2.14
CA VAL A 45 -26.26 20.43 -2.96
C VAL A 45 -26.59 20.97 -4.35
N PHE A 46 -27.21 22.16 -4.42
CA PHE A 46 -27.59 22.79 -5.69
C PHE A 46 -26.40 23.11 -6.61
N ASN A 47 -25.20 23.34 -6.04
CA ASN A 47 -23.99 23.56 -6.84
C ASN A 47 -23.48 22.31 -7.56
N TYR A 48 -23.77 21.11 -7.03
CA TYR A 48 -23.31 19.83 -7.60
C TYR A 48 -24.38 19.10 -8.41
N LEU A 49 -25.63 19.55 -8.35
CA LEU A 49 -26.71 18.99 -9.14
C LEU A 49 -26.54 19.34 -10.63
N PRO A 50 -26.62 18.36 -11.55
CA PRO A 50 -26.48 18.58 -12.99
C PRO A 50 -27.77 19.13 -13.63
N MET A 51 -28.69 19.64 -12.82
CA MET A 51 -30.07 19.98 -13.20
C MET A 51 -30.58 21.13 -12.35
N LYS A 52 -31.54 21.88 -12.88
CA LYS A 52 -32.16 23.04 -12.24
C LYS A 52 -33.68 23.00 -12.42
N VAL A 53 -34.36 23.81 -11.63
CA VAL A 53 -35.78 24.11 -11.83
C VAL A 53 -35.99 24.62 -13.25
N GLY A 54 -36.97 24.06 -13.95
CA GLY A 54 -37.28 24.33 -15.36
C GLY A 54 -36.64 23.34 -16.35
N ASP A 55 -35.71 22.48 -15.91
CA ASP A 55 -35.15 21.44 -16.78
C ASP A 55 -36.13 20.26 -16.95
N LYS A 56 -35.97 19.52 -18.05
CA LYS A 56 -36.67 18.23 -18.23
C LYS A 56 -36.03 17.16 -17.36
N PHE A 57 -36.83 16.36 -16.68
CA PHE A 57 -36.39 15.24 -15.88
C PHE A 57 -36.70 13.90 -16.54
N ASN A 58 -35.75 12.98 -16.46
CA ASN A 58 -35.89 11.57 -16.83
C ASN A 58 -34.95 10.71 -15.97
N ASP A 59 -35.06 9.39 -16.09
CA ASP A 59 -34.27 8.43 -15.29
C ASP A 59 -32.75 8.55 -15.49
N SER A 60 -32.31 8.97 -16.67
CA SER A 60 -30.89 9.22 -16.94
C SER A 60 -30.38 10.39 -16.11
N ILE A 61 -31.12 11.49 -16.08
CA ILE A 61 -30.78 12.69 -15.31
C ILE A 61 -30.81 12.39 -13.81
N SER A 62 -31.78 11.58 -13.35
CA SER A 62 -31.81 11.07 -11.98
C SER A 62 -30.51 10.32 -11.62
N SER A 63 -30.11 9.38 -12.48
CA SER A 63 -28.90 8.59 -12.28
C SER A 63 -27.62 9.44 -12.29
N ASP A 64 -27.55 10.45 -13.16
CA ASP A 64 -26.44 11.38 -13.24
C ASP A 64 -26.37 12.30 -12.01
N ALA A 65 -27.52 12.77 -11.52
CA ALA A 65 -27.60 13.56 -10.30
C ALA A 65 -27.15 12.77 -9.07
N VAL A 66 -27.65 11.55 -8.90
CA VAL A 66 -27.21 10.62 -7.85
C VAL A 66 -25.70 10.42 -7.94
N ARG A 67 -25.16 10.10 -9.13
CA ARG A 67 -23.71 9.89 -9.32
C ARG A 67 -22.89 11.13 -8.99
N ALA A 68 -23.32 12.31 -9.42
CA ALA A 68 -22.63 13.58 -9.16
C ALA A 68 -22.57 13.86 -7.65
N LEU A 69 -23.69 13.65 -6.94
CA LEU A 69 -23.79 13.84 -5.50
C LEU A 69 -22.97 12.80 -4.71
N PHE A 70 -23.00 11.53 -5.10
CA PHE A 70 -22.14 10.50 -4.49
C PHE A 70 -20.65 10.79 -4.68
N LYS A 71 -20.25 11.31 -5.85
CA LYS A 71 -18.84 11.65 -6.16
C LYS A 71 -18.28 12.74 -5.24
N THR A 72 -19.14 13.58 -4.64
CA THR A 72 -18.70 14.57 -3.64
C THR A 72 -18.13 13.93 -2.37
N GLY A 73 -18.49 12.66 -2.10
CA GLY A 73 -18.10 11.96 -0.88
C GLY A 73 -18.88 12.38 0.37
N PHE A 74 -19.82 13.31 0.27
CA PHE A 74 -20.56 13.84 1.41
C PHE A 74 -21.71 12.96 1.89
N PHE A 75 -22.23 12.09 1.02
CA PHE A 75 -23.45 11.34 1.28
C PHE A 75 -23.17 9.83 1.28
N ASP A 76 -23.76 9.15 2.26
CA ASP A 76 -23.81 7.70 2.38
C ASP A 76 -24.91 7.11 1.49
N ASP A 77 -26.02 7.83 1.38
CA ASP A 77 -27.16 7.49 0.53
C ASP A 77 -27.79 8.75 -0.06
N VAL A 78 -28.26 8.66 -1.30
CA VAL A 78 -28.94 9.73 -2.04
C VAL A 78 -30.14 9.10 -2.75
N LYS A 79 -31.34 9.56 -2.41
CA LYS A 79 -32.57 9.15 -3.08
C LYS A 79 -33.23 10.34 -3.75
N VAL A 80 -33.80 10.06 -4.93
CA VAL A 80 -34.55 11.03 -5.72
C VAL A 80 -35.96 10.50 -5.82
N GLU A 81 -36.90 11.22 -5.22
CA GLU A 81 -38.33 10.90 -5.27
C GLU A 81 -39.07 11.99 -6.04
N LYS A 82 -40.10 11.59 -6.78
CA LYS A 82 -40.99 12.50 -7.51
C LYS A 82 -42.25 12.73 -6.68
N ASP A 83 -42.62 13.99 -6.51
CA ASP A 83 -43.88 14.39 -5.90
C ASP A 83 -44.60 15.38 -6.83
N GLY A 84 -45.53 14.89 -7.65
CA GLY A 84 -46.12 15.68 -8.73
C GLY A 84 -45.08 16.09 -9.78
N ASN A 85 -44.88 17.40 -9.97
CA ASN A 85 -43.81 17.97 -10.81
C ASN A 85 -42.61 18.47 -9.99
N ASP A 86 -42.59 18.20 -8.69
CA ASP A 86 -41.48 18.53 -7.80
C ASP A 86 -40.56 17.32 -7.61
N LEU A 87 -39.30 17.62 -7.31
CA LEU A 87 -38.32 16.62 -6.92
C LEU A 87 -38.00 16.74 -5.43
N VAL A 88 -38.01 15.61 -4.74
CA VAL A 88 -37.59 15.49 -3.33
C VAL A 88 -36.28 14.70 -3.28
N LEU A 89 -35.21 15.38 -2.89
CA LEU A 89 -33.89 14.79 -2.72
C LEU A 89 -33.68 14.45 -1.25
N ILE A 90 -33.67 13.16 -0.94
CA ILE A 90 -33.52 12.65 0.42
C ILE A 90 -32.07 12.18 0.60
N PHE A 91 -31.39 12.77 1.58
CA PHE A 91 -29.98 12.51 1.84
C PHE A 91 -29.76 11.78 3.16
N LYS A 92 -28.79 10.86 3.15
CA LYS A 92 -28.12 10.39 4.36
C LYS A 92 -26.69 10.91 4.33
N GLU A 93 -26.42 12.00 5.04
CA GLU A 93 -25.08 12.56 5.14
C GLU A 93 -24.10 11.58 5.80
N ARG A 94 -22.87 11.53 5.30
CA ARG A 94 -21.77 10.85 5.98
C ARG A 94 -21.40 11.61 7.24
N PRO A 95 -21.10 10.91 8.34
CA PRO A 95 -20.65 11.59 9.54
C PRO A 95 -19.26 12.18 9.35
N ALA A 96 -18.94 13.23 10.10
CA ALA A 96 -17.59 13.74 10.20
C ALA A 96 -16.80 13.02 11.31
N ILE A 97 -15.50 12.86 11.11
CA ILE A 97 -14.59 12.36 12.14
C ILE A 97 -14.58 13.37 13.28
N GLY A 98 -15.04 12.91 14.44
CA GLY A 98 -15.17 13.71 15.63
C GLY A 98 -13.86 13.79 16.38
N THR A 99 -13.44 12.64 16.89
CA THR A 99 -12.19 12.45 17.61
C THR A 99 -11.52 11.17 17.12
N ILE A 100 -10.19 11.15 17.16
CA ILE A 100 -9.41 9.93 16.91
C ILE A 100 -8.56 9.65 18.16
N SER A 101 -8.73 8.48 18.76
CA SER A 101 -7.88 8.01 19.86
C SER A 101 -7.20 6.71 19.49
N ILE A 102 -5.93 6.59 19.88
CA ILE A 102 -5.12 5.38 19.69
C ILE A 102 -4.66 4.92 21.08
N THR A 103 -4.87 3.64 21.39
CA THR A 103 -4.49 3.01 22.66
C THR A 103 -3.72 1.72 22.44
N GLY A 104 -2.79 1.40 23.34
CA GLY A 104 -1.97 0.17 23.30
C GLY A 104 -0.75 0.22 22.37
N ASN A 105 -0.43 1.39 21.82
CA ASN A 105 0.73 1.66 20.98
C ASN A 105 1.94 2.13 21.82
N GLU A 106 2.57 1.21 22.54
CA GLU A 106 3.73 1.50 23.40
C GLU A 106 5.02 1.76 22.60
N ASP A 107 5.22 1.05 21.48
CA ASP A 107 6.46 1.14 20.69
C ASP A 107 6.43 2.25 19.63
N VAL A 108 5.25 2.74 19.26
CA VAL A 108 5.08 3.81 18.27
C VAL A 108 4.25 4.94 18.88
N LYS A 109 4.78 6.16 18.90
CA LYS A 109 4.10 7.29 19.54
C LYS A 109 2.79 7.64 18.82
N SER A 110 1.74 7.91 19.61
CA SER A 110 0.43 8.26 19.07
C SER A 110 0.47 9.48 18.16
N ASP A 111 1.29 10.49 18.52
CA ASP A 111 1.41 11.73 17.74
C ASP A 111 1.94 11.46 16.32
N GLU A 112 2.95 10.58 16.20
CA GLU A 112 3.52 10.19 14.90
C GLU A 112 2.50 9.44 14.05
N LEU A 113 1.74 8.53 14.66
CA LEU A 113 0.65 7.81 13.98
C LEU A 113 -0.40 8.80 13.48
N LEU A 114 -0.89 9.68 14.35
CA LEU A 114 -1.91 10.67 14.02
C LEU A 114 -1.45 11.63 12.92
N ASP A 115 -0.19 12.05 12.92
CA ASP A 115 0.36 12.90 11.87
C ASP A 115 0.43 12.19 10.52
N ASN A 116 0.78 10.91 10.49
CA ASN A 116 0.72 10.09 9.28
C ASN A 116 -0.73 9.91 8.79
N LEU A 117 -1.70 9.72 9.69
CA LEU A 117 -3.12 9.64 9.33
C LEU A 117 -3.65 10.94 8.71
N LYS A 118 -3.21 12.10 9.23
CA LYS A 118 -3.56 13.41 8.67
C LYS A 118 -3.08 13.56 7.22
N GLN A 119 -1.89 13.06 6.89
CA GLN A 119 -1.33 13.15 5.53
C GLN A 119 -2.16 12.37 4.49
N ILE A 120 -2.79 11.27 4.90
CA ILE A 120 -3.69 10.49 4.03
C ILE A 120 -5.15 10.98 4.07
N GLY A 121 -5.40 12.13 4.71
CA GLY A 121 -6.73 12.75 4.79
C GLY A 121 -7.65 12.17 5.86
N PHE A 122 -7.14 11.30 6.74
CA PHE A 122 -7.88 10.72 7.85
C PHE A 122 -7.60 11.51 9.14
N ALA A 123 -8.43 12.53 9.39
CA ALA A 123 -8.22 13.49 10.47
C ALA A 123 -9.54 14.02 11.02
N GLU A 124 -9.50 14.55 12.25
CA GLU A 124 -10.65 15.23 12.87
C GLU A 124 -11.19 16.35 11.96
N GLY A 125 -12.51 16.43 11.86
CA GLY A 125 -13.24 17.36 11.00
C GLY A 125 -13.38 16.92 9.54
N ARG A 126 -12.68 15.87 9.09
CA ARG A 126 -12.87 15.28 7.75
C ARG A 126 -14.10 14.36 7.71
N VAL A 127 -14.57 14.05 6.51
CA VAL A 127 -15.67 13.09 6.32
C VAL A 127 -15.17 11.68 6.67
N PHE A 128 -15.96 10.93 7.43
CA PHE A 128 -15.65 9.54 7.74
C PHE A 128 -16.03 8.61 6.60
N LEU A 129 -15.08 7.76 6.19
CA LEU A 129 -15.28 6.69 5.22
C LEU A 129 -14.74 5.38 5.81
N GLN A 130 -15.58 4.34 5.86
CA GLN A 130 -15.17 3.03 6.37
C GLN A 130 -13.96 2.48 5.60
N ALA A 131 -13.95 2.60 4.27
CA ALA A 131 -12.84 2.15 3.44
C ALA A 131 -11.50 2.85 3.78
N GLN A 132 -11.54 4.10 4.25
CA GLN A 132 -10.32 4.78 4.72
C GLN A 132 -9.87 4.24 6.06
N LEU A 133 -10.78 3.94 6.99
CA LEU A 133 -10.45 3.30 8.26
C LEU A 133 -9.85 1.91 8.05
N ASP A 134 -10.41 1.10 7.14
CA ASP A 134 -9.87 -0.21 6.80
C ASP A 134 -8.43 -0.10 6.21
N MET A 135 -8.19 0.92 5.38
CA MET A 135 -6.85 1.21 4.86
C MET A 135 -5.88 1.65 5.96
N VAL A 136 -6.35 2.48 6.89
CA VAL A 136 -5.57 2.93 8.07
C VAL A 136 -5.16 1.73 8.91
N GLU A 137 -6.08 0.84 9.24
CA GLU A 137 -5.79 -0.39 10.00
C GLU A 137 -4.73 -1.24 9.29
N ALA A 138 -4.88 -1.43 7.97
CA ALA A 138 -3.95 -2.21 7.18
C ALA A 138 -2.55 -1.58 7.10
N GLU A 139 -2.45 -0.25 6.98
CA GLU A 139 -1.16 0.46 6.98
C GLU A 139 -0.49 0.42 8.36
N MET A 140 -1.25 0.67 9.43
CA MET A 140 -0.72 0.55 10.78
C MET A 140 -0.22 -0.88 11.04
N GLN A 141 -0.94 -1.90 10.58
CA GLN A 141 -0.52 -3.30 10.71
C GLN A 141 0.77 -3.57 9.93
N ARG A 142 0.88 -3.05 8.69
CA ARG A 142 2.11 -3.13 7.89
C ARG A 142 3.30 -2.46 8.58
N GLN A 143 3.07 -1.32 9.23
CA GLN A 143 4.11 -0.62 9.98
C GLN A 143 4.64 -1.48 11.13
N TYR A 144 3.76 -2.07 11.92
CA TYR A 144 4.14 -3.01 12.99
C TYR A 144 4.88 -4.25 12.46
N TYR A 145 4.48 -4.78 11.30
CA TYR A 145 5.18 -5.89 10.66
C TYR A 145 6.60 -5.51 10.24
N SER A 146 6.81 -4.26 9.81
CA SER A 146 8.15 -3.77 9.47
C SER A 146 9.11 -3.78 10.67
N PHE A 147 8.57 -3.63 11.89
CA PHE A 147 9.28 -3.73 13.17
C PHE A 147 9.37 -5.15 13.73
N GLY A 148 8.90 -6.17 13.00
CA GLY A 148 8.92 -7.57 13.43
C GLY A 148 7.78 -7.97 14.36
N LYS A 149 6.79 -7.09 14.55
CA LYS A 149 5.60 -7.36 15.39
C LYS A 149 4.48 -7.99 14.57
N TYR A 150 4.72 -9.21 14.10
CA TYR A 150 3.75 -9.96 13.30
C TYR A 150 2.51 -10.41 14.08
N ALA A 151 2.64 -10.51 15.41
CA ALA A 151 1.54 -10.77 16.31
C ALA A 151 0.68 -9.53 16.57
N ALA A 152 1.01 -8.37 15.98
CA ALA A 152 0.24 -7.15 16.17
C ALA A 152 -1.17 -7.30 15.57
N GLU A 153 -2.16 -6.89 16.35
CA GLU A 153 -3.57 -6.86 16.02
C GLU A 153 -4.09 -5.44 16.24
N ILE A 154 -4.83 -4.93 15.26
CA ILE A 154 -5.35 -3.57 15.27
C ILE A 154 -6.85 -3.70 15.07
N THR A 155 -7.60 -3.15 16.02
CA THR A 155 -9.06 -3.17 15.99
C THR A 155 -9.58 -1.76 16.19
N SER A 156 -10.47 -1.30 15.32
CA SER A 156 -11.15 -0.03 15.52
C SER A 156 -12.58 -0.20 16.04
N THR A 157 -13.03 0.78 16.81
CA THR A 157 -14.42 0.95 17.21
C THR A 157 -14.89 2.33 16.76
N VAL A 158 -16.01 2.36 16.03
CA VAL A 158 -16.65 3.58 15.55
C VAL A 158 -17.89 3.85 16.40
N THR A 159 -17.87 4.91 17.19
CA THR A 159 -18.96 5.27 18.10
C THR A 159 -19.66 6.53 17.58
N PRO A 160 -20.98 6.50 17.31
CA PRO A 160 -21.73 7.70 16.93
C PRO A 160 -21.68 8.78 18.02
N LEU A 161 -21.60 10.04 17.58
CA LEU A 161 -21.65 11.24 18.42
C LEU A 161 -22.77 12.17 17.93
N ASP A 162 -23.07 13.19 18.74
CA ASP A 162 -23.98 14.27 18.38
C ASP A 162 -23.53 15.03 17.12
N ASN A 163 -24.48 15.70 16.47
CA ASN A 163 -24.24 16.54 15.29
C ASN A 163 -23.61 15.81 14.09
N ASN A 164 -24.03 14.56 13.85
CA ASN A 164 -23.58 13.70 12.75
C ASN A 164 -22.05 13.51 12.73
N ARG A 165 -21.49 13.14 13.88
CA ARG A 165 -20.06 12.87 14.04
C ARG A 165 -19.83 11.43 14.53
N VAL A 166 -18.61 10.96 14.41
CA VAL A 166 -18.17 9.67 14.97
C VAL A 166 -16.87 9.82 15.75
N ALA A 167 -16.77 9.18 16.91
CA ALA A 167 -15.51 8.95 17.59
C ALA A 167 -14.90 7.65 17.07
N ILE A 168 -13.60 7.70 16.76
CA ILE A 168 -12.86 6.55 16.25
C ILE A 168 -11.83 6.18 17.31
N LYS A 169 -11.98 4.99 17.89
CA LYS A 169 -11.02 4.42 18.82
C LYS A 169 -10.26 3.31 18.13
N ILE A 170 -8.95 3.43 18.02
CA ILE A 170 -8.07 2.42 17.45
C ILE A 170 -7.33 1.75 18.61
N ASP A 171 -7.65 0.50 18.89
CA ASP A 171 -6.98 -0.32 19.86
C ASP A 171 -5.89 -1.15 19.17
N VAL A 172 -4.66 -1.00 19.65
CA VAL A 172 -3.48 -1.71 19.17
C VAL A 172 -3.06 -2.73 20.23
N SER A 173 -3.04 -3.99 19.84
CA SER A 173 -2.39 -5.06 20.59
C SER A 173 -1.09 -5.39 19.86
N GLU A 174 0.04 -4.91 20.36
CA GLU A 174 1.33 -5.06 19.64
C GLU A 174 1.82 -6.51 19.56
N GLY A 175 1.32 -7.37 20.45
CA GLY A 175 1.73 -8.76 20.56
C GLY A 175 3.20 -8.94 20.92
N ILE A 176 3.66 -10.19 20.89
CA ILE A 176 5.07 -10.50 21.14
C ILE A 176 5.90 -10.35 19.87
N VAL A 177 7.15 -9.90 20.03
CA VAL A 177 8.10 -9.82 18.93
C VAL A 177 8.47 -11.23 18.49
N ALA A 178 8.24 -11.53 17.21
CA ALA A 178 8.58 -12.82 16.63
C ALA A 178 10.10 -12.93 16.48
N LYS A 179 10.65 -14.09 16.87
CA LYS A 179 12.09 -14.35 16.84
C LYS A 179 12.49 -15.19 15.63
N ILE A 180 13.64 -14.88 15.05
CA ILE A 180 14.22 -15.68 13.98
C ILE A 180 14.66 -17.03 14.54
N LYS A 181 14.01 -18.08 14.05
CA LYS A 181 14.28 -19.47 14.42
C LYS A 181 15.37 -20.08 13.55
N LYS A 182 15.34 -19.79 12.25
CA LYS A 182 16.34 -20.26 11.29
C LYS A 182 16.45 -19.31 10.11
N ILE A 183 17.66 -19.12 9.63
CA ILE A 183 17.98 -18.55 8.32
C ILE A 183 18.61 -19.67 7.51
N ASN A 184 18.13 -19.89 6.29
CA ASN A 184 18.60 -20.95 5.41
C ASN A 184 18.99 -20.33 4.06
N ILE A 185 20.15 -20.68 3.55
CA ILE A 185 20.63 -20.29 2.23
C ILE A 185 20.59 -21.54 1.36
N VAL A 186 20.00 -21.42 0.17
CA VAL A 186 19.84 -22.54 -0.77
C VAL A 186 20.50 -22.15 -2.07
N GLY A 187 21.30 -23.06 -2.62
CA GLY A 187 22.08 -22.82 -3.84
C GLY A 187 23.52 -22.38 -3.58
N ASN A 188 23.92 -22.21 -2.31
CA ASN A 188 25.32 -22.10 -1.94
C ASN A 188 25.99 -23.48 -2.00
N SER A 189 27.00 -23.60 -2.84
CA SER A 189 27.80 -24.81 -3.04
C SER A 189 29.30 -24.54 -2.88
N ILE A 190 29.71 -23.30 -3.10
CA ILE A 190 31.10 -22.84 -3.03
C ILE A 190 31.47 -22.42 -1.61
N PHE A 191 30.54 -21.78 -0.88
CA PHE A 191 30.74 -21.34 0.50
C PHE A 191 29.74 -22.02 1.43
N ASP A 192 30.22 -22.38 2.62
CA ASP A 192 29.39 -22.95 3.68
C ASP A 192 28.38 -21.91 4.20
N GLU A 193 27.16 -22.36 4.50
CA GLU A 193 26.08 -21.49 5.00
C GLU A 193 26.52 -20.72 6.26
N GLU A 194 27.27 -21.37 7.15
CA GLU A 194 27.77 -20.77 8.39
C GLU A 194 28.68 -19.57 8.13
N ASP A 195 29.49 -19.59 7.08
CA ASP A 195 30.37 -18.48 6.72
C ASP A 195 29.60 -17.31 6.10
N LEU A 196 28.57 -17.63 5.33
CA LEU A 196 27.66 -16.64 4.75
C LEU A 196 26.82 -15.96 5.83
N LEU A 197 26.36 -16.71 6.84
CA LEU A 197 25.59 -16.14 7.96
C LEU A 197 26.42 -15.23 8.88
N LYS A 198 27.77 -15.35 8.88
CA LYS A 198 28.63 -14.45 9.68
C LYS A 198 28.64 -13.00 9.18
N VAL A 199 28.27 -12.74 7.93
CA VAL A 199 28.16 -11.36 7.40
C VAL A 199 26.80 -10.73 7.64
N PHE A 200 25.85 -11.47 8.23
CA PHE A 200 24.52 -10.97 8.53
C PHE A 200 24.51 -10.28 9.89
N ASN A 201 23.71 -9.22 9.98
CA ASN A 201 23.35 -8.61 11.25
C ASN A 201 22.22 -9.39 11.93
N LEU A 202 21.35 -10.03 11.16
CA LEU A 202 20.34 -10.95 11.67
C LEU A 202 20.95 -12.31 12.00
N SER A 203 20.56 -12.87 13.14
CA SER A 203 20.98 -14.21 13.54
C SER A 203 19.84 -14.98 14.20
N THR A 204 20.02 -16.28 14.38
CA THR A 204 19.16 -17.06 15.27
C THR A 204 19.35 -16.62 16.72
N SER A 205 18.33 -16.81 17.57
CA SER A 205 18.42 -16.50 19.00
C SER A 205 19.60 -17.24 19.66
N THR A 206 20.53 -16.48 20.21
CA THR A 206 21.63 -16.96 21.06
C THR A 206 21.52 -16.35 22.46
N MET A 207 22.32 -16.82 23.43
CA MET A 207 22.30 -16.25 24.79
C MET A 207 22.58 -14.73 24.83
N PHE A 208 23.33 -14.21 23.85
CA PHE A 208 23.65 -12.78 23.75
C PHE A 208 22.61 -11.94 23.00
N SER A 209 21.62 -12.58 22.35
CA SER A 209 20.60 -11.88 21.55
C SER A 209 19.71 -10.94 22.36
N PHE A 210 19.66 -11.10 23.69
CA PHE A 210 18.93 -10.17 24.59
C PHE A 210 19.46 -8.73 24.49
N PHE A 211 20.76 -8.55 24.28
CA PHE A 211 21.37 -7.21 24.19
C PHE A 211 21.38 -6.68 22.75
N SER A 212 21.76 -7.52 21.77
CA SER A 212 21.92 -7.09 20.38
C SER A 212 20.61 -6.98 19.60
N LYS A 213 19.52 -7.65 20.05
CA LYS A 213 18.23 -7.75 19.32
C LYS A 213 18.41 -8.18 17.85
N ASN A 214 19.44 -8.99 17.59
CA ASN A 214 19.75 -9.52 16.25
C ASN A 214 18.82 -10.66 15.83
N ASP A 215 18.07 -11.23 16.79
CA ASP A 215 17.08 -12.28 16.55
C ASP A 215 15.68 -11.72 16.23
N GLN A 216 15.53 -10.39 16.16
CA GLN A 216 14.29 -9.72 15.79
C GLN A 216 14.33 -9.34 14.31
N TYR A 217 13.44 -9.94 13.52
CA TYR A 217 13.30 -9.62 12.12
C TYR A 217 12.87 -8.15 11.95
N SER A 218 13.50 -7.47 11.01
CA SER A 218 12.91 -6.32 10.34
C SER A 218 13.22 -6.38 8.86
N LYS A 219 12.33 -5.83 8.04
CA LYS A 219 12.53 -5.82 6.58
C LYS A 219 13.82 -5.09 6.21
N GLN A 220 14.12 -4.01 6.93
CA GLN A 220 15.28 -3.16 6.72
C GLN A 220 16.58 -3.90 7.05
N LYS A 221 16.63 -4.63 8.18
CA LYS A 221 17.81 -5.44 8.55
C LYS A 221 18.07 -6.54 7.52
N LEU A 222 17.01 -7.27 7.12
CA LEU A 222 17.14 -8.32 6.10
C LEU A 222 17.64 -7.74 4.77
N SER A 223 17.10 -6.61 4.30
CA SER A 223 17.61 -5.96 3.08
C SER A 223 19.08 -5.59 3.18
N GLY A 224 19.54 -5.12 4.35
CA GLY A 224 20.96 -4.86 4.60
C GLY A 224 21.81 -6.13 4.53
N ASP A 225 21.33 -7.22 5.14
CA ASP A 225 22.04 -8.50 5.14
C ASP A 225 22.11 -9.15 3.75
N LEU A 226 21.06 -9.03 2.93
CA LEU A 226 21.08 -9.47 1.54
C LEU A 226 22.11 -8.69 0.71
N GLU A 227 22.29 -7.40 0.98
CA GLU A 227 23.32 -6.59 0.32
C GLU A 227 24.73 -6.95 0.83
N SER A 228 24.89 -7.25 2.13
CA SER A 228 26.13 -7.78 2.69
C SER A 228 26.50 -9.12 2.04
N LEU A 229 25.54 -10.03 1.87
CA LEU A 229 25.73 -11.30 1.18
C LEU A 229 26.16 -11.09 -0.27
N ARG A 230 25.44 -10.23 -1.01
CA ARG A 230 25.80 -9.87 -2.39
C ARG A 230 27.22 -9.31 -2.47
N THR A 231 27.56 -8.41 -1.56
CA THR A 231 28.90 -7.82 -1.49
C THR A 231 29.97 -8.87 -1.20
N PHE A 232 29.69 -9.83 -0.30
CA PHE A 232 30.61 -10.93 0.03
C PHE A 232 31.01 -11.75 -1.20
N TYR A 233 30.06 -12.09 -2.07
CA TYR A 233 30.30 -12.81 -3.31
C TYR A 233 31.00 -11.95 -4.37
N LEU A 234 30.50 -10.73 -4.59
CA LEU A 234 31.09 -9.80 -5.57
C LEU A 234 32.54 -9.43 -5.22
N ASP A 235 32.90 -9.38 -3.95
CA ASP A 235 34.28 -9.14 -3.49
C ASP A 235 35.23 -10.31 -3.73
N ARG A 236 34.70 -11.48 -4.08
CA ARG A 236 35.46 -12.71 -4.35
C ARG A 236 35.42 -13.13 -5.82
N GLY A 237 34.95 -12.24 -6.70
CA GLY A 237 34.97 -12.45 -8.15
C GLY A 237 33.67 -12.97 -8.75
N TYR A 238 32.63 -13.22 -7.97
CA TYR A 238 31.37 -13.78 -8.45
C TYR A 238 30.44 -12.69 -9.01
N LEU A 239 30.77 -12.16 -10.20
CA LEU A 239 30.07 -11.02 -10.80
C LEU A 239 28.59 -11.30 -11.10
N ASN A 240 28.27 -12.55 -11.46
CA ASN A 240 26.91 -12.99 -11.78
C ASN A 240 26.16 -13.56 -10.55
N PHE A 241 26.65 -13.29 -9.33
CA PHE A 241 25.94 -13.68 -8.13
C PHE A 241 24.54 -13.04 -8.11
N ALA A 242 23.52 -13.87 -7.95
CA ALA A 242 22.13 -13.45 -7.88
C ALA A 242 21.45 -14.03 -6.63
N ILE A 243 20.58 -13.21 -6.03
CA ILE A 243 19.62 -13.67 -5.03
C ILE A 243 18.30 -13.82 -5.78
N ASP A 244 17.92 -15.06 -6.06
CA ASP A 244 16.79 -15.39 -6.94
C ASP A 244 15.46 -15.12 -6.25
N SER A 245 15.37 -15.42 -4.95
CA SER A 245 14.20 -15.10 -4.14
C SER A 245 14.52 -15.11 -2.65
N THR A 246 13.69 -14.40 -1.89
CA THR A 246 13.73 -14.43 -0.43
C THR A 246 12.33 -14.70 0.10
N GLN A 247 12.20 -15.78 0.86
CA GLN A 247 10.93 -16.22 1.42
C GLN A 247 11.00 -16.06 2.94
N VAL A 248 10.03 -15.35 3.51
CA VAL A 248 9.90 -15.17 4.95
C VAL A 248 8.60 -15.84 5.37
N THR A 249 8.72 -16.88 6.19
CA THR A 249 7.57 -17.62 6.72
C THR A 249 7.49 -17.44 8.23
N ILE A 250 6.25 -17.43 8.72
CA ILE A 250 5.93 -17.19 10.12
C ILE A 250 5.22 -18.43 10.66
N THR A 251 5.55 -18.83 11.87
CA THR A 251 4.86 -19.95 12.53
C THR A 251 3.39 -19.60 12.83
N PRO A 252 2.47 -20.59 12.90
CA PRO A 252 1.06 -20.32 13.17
C PRO A 252 0.80 -19.56 14.48
N ASP A 253 1.67 -19.75 15.48
CA ASP A 253 1.61 -19.04 16.77
C ASP A 253 2.18 -17.60 16.72
N LYS A 254 2.64 -17.15 15.54
CA LYS A 254 3.24 -15.84 15.26
C LYS A 254 4.50 -15.53 16.07
N LYS A 255 5.18 -16.55 16.62
CA LYS A 255 6.37 -16.36 17.50
C LYS A 255 7.70 -16.62 16.81
N GLY A 256 7.69 -17.37 15.72
CA GLY A 256 8.89 -17.84 15.02
C GLY A 256 8.90 -17.37 13.57
N ILE A 257 10.07 -16.94 13.11
CA ILE A 257 10.33 -16.56 11.73
C ILE A 257 11.38 -17.49 11.13
N TYR A 258 11.11 -17.96 9.91
CA TYR A 258 12.06 -18.71 9.09
C TYR A 258 12.30 -17.95 7.80
N ILE A 259 13.58 -17.70 7.51
CA ILE A 259 14.02 -16.96 6.32
C ILE A 259 14.72 -17.95 5.41
N THR A 260 14.27 -18.06 4.16
CA THR A 260 14.93 -18.86 3.13
C THR A 260 15.37 -17.96 1.99
N ILE A 261 16.65 -18.01 1.67
CA ILE A 261 17.29 -17.19 0.63
C ILE A 261 17.78 -18.15 -0.45
N ASN A 262 17.19 -18.06 -1.64
CA ASN A 262 17.64 -18.83 -2.79
C ASN A 262 18.64 -17.99 -3.57
N VAL A 263 19.81 -18.56 -3.86
CA VAL A 263 20.92 -17.87 -4.53
C VAL A 263 21.45 -18.69 -5.70
N THR A 264 22.00 -17.97 -6.67
CA THR A 264 22.80 -18.51 -7.77
C THR A 264 24.20 -17.89 -7.68
N GLU A 265 25.22 -18.70 -7.42
CA GLU A 265 26.57 -18.20 -7.12
C GLU A 265 27.28 -17.63 -8.36
N GLY A 266 27.07 -18.25 -9.52
CA GLY A 266 27.72 -17.87 -10.77
C GLY A 266 29.19 -18.25 -10.85
N GLU A 267 29.85 -17.84 -11.95
CA GLU A 267 31.26 -18.12 -12.20
C GLU A 267 32.17 -17.01 -11.64
N ILE A 268 33.45 -17.35 -11.50
CA ILE A 268 34.48 -16.41 -11.05
C ILE A 268 35.02 -15.58 -12.23
N TYR A 269 35.07 -14.26 -12.05
CA TYR A 269 35.56 -13.32 -13.04
C TYR A 269 36.86 -12.65 -12.58
N LYS A 270 37.76 -12.48 -13.53
CA LYS A 270 39.00 -11.71 -13.37
C LYS A 270 38.90 -10.42 -14.17
N VAL A 271 39.53 -9.37 -13.65
CA VAL A 271 39.61 -8.09 -14.35
C VAL A 271 40.55 -8.23 -15.53
N SER A 272 40.05 -7.99 -16.74
CA SER A 272 40.86 -8.06 -17.97
C SER A 272 41.69 -6.80 -18.19
N ASP A 273 41.10 -5.64 -17.96
CA ASP A 273 41.71 -4.34 -18.20
C ASP A 273 40.95 -3.25 -17.42
N VAL A 274 41.61 -2.14 -17.12
CA VAL A 274 40.99 -0.97 -16.47
C VAL A 274 41.30 0.27 -17.31
N LYS A 275 40.24 0.89 -17.83
CA LYS A 275 40.35 2.09 -18.65
C LYS A 275 39.62 3.24 -17.99
N LEU A 276 40.25 4.41 -17.98
CA LEU A 276 39.60 5.67 -17.62
C LEU A 276 38.98 6.26 -18.90
N GLY A 277 37.72 6.64 -18.83
CA GLY A 277 37.00 7.30 -19.92
C GLY A 277 36.30 8.56 -19.40
N GLY A 278 36.05 9.51 -20.30
CA GLY A 278 35.44 10.81 -19.99
C GLY A 278 36.39 11.99 -20.20
N ASP A 279 35.92 13.18 -19.85
CA ASP A 279 36.75 14.39 -19.82
C ASP A 279 37.54 14.43 -18.51
N LEU A 280 38.86 14.29 -18.62
CA LEU A 280 39.75 14.21 -17.47
C LEU A 280 40.34 15.59 -17.20
N THR A 281 39.80 16.30 -16.20
CA THR A 281 40.35 17.59 -15.75
C THR A 281 41.72 17.43 -15.07
N ILE A 282 42.01 16.23 -14.55
CA ILE A 282 43.26 15.85 -13.89
C ILE A 282 44.07 14.94 -14.82
N PRO A 283 45.42 15.09 -14.88
CA PRO A 283 46.28 14.19 -15.63
C PRO A 283 45.99 12.72 -15.35
N GLN A 284 45.87 11.93 -16.41
CA GLN A 284 45.51 10.51 -16.33
C GLN A 284 46.45 9.71 -15.42
N ASP A 285 47.75 10.03 -15.43
CA ASP A 285 48.76 9.34 -14.62
C ASP A 285 48.52 9.49 -13.10
N ASP A 286 47.94 10.61 -12.66
CA ASP A 286 47.63 10.82 -11.25
C ASP A 286 46.35 10.06 -10.85
N LEU A 287 45.38 9.97 -11.75
CA LEU A 287 44.17 9.17 -11.54
C LEU A 287 44.46 7.67 -11.56
N LEU A 288 45.38 7.21 -12.42
CA LEU A 288 45.79 5.81 -12.49
C LEU A 288 46.41 5.31 -11.17
N LYS A 289 47.09 6.18 -10.41
CA LYS A 289 47.66 5.85 -9.09
C LYS A 289 46.58 5.59 -8.03
N LEU A 290 45.38 6.13 -8.22
CA LEU A 290 44.25 5.96 -7.29
C LEU A 290 43.46 4.66 -7.53
N ILE A 291 43.73 3.99 -8.66
CA ILE A 291 43.10 2.72 -9.02
C ILE A 291 43.68 1.60 -8.16
N THR A 292 42.80 0.95 -7.38
CA THR A 292 43.19 -0.12 -6.46
C THR A 292 43.06 -1.52 -7.06
N ILE A 293 42.31 -1.66 -8.16
CA ILE A 293 42.07 -2.94 -8.84
C ILE A 293 43.00 -3.09 -10.05
N LYS A 294 43.69 -4.22 -10.17
CA LYS A 294 44.66 -4.45 -11.25
C LYS A 294 44.17 -5.51 -12.24
N PRO A 295 44.54 -5.41 -13.53
CA PRO A 295 44.34 -6.49 -14.49
C PRO A 295 44.93 -7.82 -13.97
N GLY A 296 44.19 -8.91 -14.14
CA GLY A 296 44.53 -10.25 -13.68
C GLY A 296 44.03 -10.60 -12.27
N GLU A 297 43.65 -9.63 -11.44
CA GLU A 297 43.05 -9.87 -10.13
C GLU A 297 41.60 -10.33 -10.23
N LEU A 298 41.11 -11.02 -9.20
CA LEU A 298 39.69 -11.31 -9.05
C LEU A 298 38.90 -9.99 -8.97
N PHE A 299 37.73 -9.98 -9.61
CA PHE A 299 36.81 -8.85 -9.47
C PHE A 299 36.46 -8.65 -7.99
N SER A 300 36.48 -7.39 -7.53
CA SER A 300 36.01 -7.02 -6.19
C SER A 300 35.26 -5.70 -6.25
N ARG A 301 33.99 -5.73 -5.85
CA ARG A 301 33.14 -4.53 -5.78
C ARG A 301 33.71 -3.49 -4.82
N LYS A 302 34.28 -3.91 -3.70
CA LYS A 302 34.93 -3.03 -2.72
C LYS A 302 36.11 -2.28 -3.33
N LYS A 303 36.97 -2.95 -4.11
CA LYS A 303 38.09 -2.29 -4.82
C LYS A 303 37.59 -1.32 -5.90
N VAL A 304 36.55 -1.71 -6.65
CA VAL A 304 35.93 -0.82 -7.66
C VAL A 304 35.34 0.42 -6.98
N THR A 305 34.51 0.23 -5.96
CA THR A 305 33.86 1.33 -5.22
C THR A 305 34.88 2.22 -4.52
N GLY A 306 35.94 1.63 -3.95
CA GLY A 306 37.05 2.38 -3.36
C GLY A 306 37.83 3.20 -4.38
N THR A 307 38.07 2.64 -5.57
CA THR A 307 38.68 3.37 -6.69
C THR A 307 37.82 4.56 -7.12
N THR A 308 36.50 4.34 -7.30
CA THR A 308 35.55 5.41 -7.62
C THR A 308 35.58 6.49 -6.54
N LYS A 309 35.53 6.11 -5.26
CA LYS A 309 35.60 7.05 -4.14
C LYS A 309 36.89 7.86 -4.14
N ASN A 310 38.05 7.23 -4.29
CA ASN A 310 39.34 7.94 -4.32
C ASN A 310 39.41 8.96 -5.46
N ILE A 311 38.91 8.59 -6.65
CA ILE A 311 38.87 9.49 -7.80
C ILE A 311 37.89 10.65 -7.55
N THR A 312 36.68 10.36 -7.05
CA THR A 312 35.68 11.39 -6.72
C THR A 312 36.20 12.36 -5.65
N ASP A 313 36.80 11.83 -4.58
CA ASP A 313 37.35 12.65 -3.49
C ASP A 313 38.46 13.57 -4.03
N ARG A 314 39.36 13.04 -4.89
CA ARG A 314 40.41 13.83 -5.54
C ARG A 314 39.87 14.90 -6.50
N LEU A 315 38.82 14.60 -7.26
CA LEU A 315 38.18 15.57 -8.14
C LEU A 315 37.48 16.68 -7.33
N GLY A 316 36.84 16.34 -6.21
CA GLY A 316 36.22 17.33 -5.32
C GLY A 316 37.20 18.25 -4.61
N GLU A 317 38.47 17.87 -4.48
CA GLU A 317 39.53 18.78 -4.03
C GLU A 317 39.88 19.87 -5.06
N GLU A 318 39.59 19.64 -6.35
CA GLU A 318 39.87 20.57 -7.44
C GLU A 318 38.70 21.51 -7.77
N GLY A 319 37.54 21.34 -7.12
CA GLY A 319 36.34 22.18 -7.27
C GLY A 319 35.17 21.47 -7.95
#